data_AF-A0A0G1ZXT1-F1
#
_entry.id   AF-A0A0G1ZXT1-F1
#
_cell.length_a   1.000
_cell.length_b   1.000
_cell.length_c   1.000
_cell.angle_alpha   90.00
_cell.angle_beta   90.00
_cell.angle_gamma   90.00
#
_symmetry.space_group_name_H-M   'P 1'
#
loop_
_entity.id
_entity.type
_entity.pdbx_description
1 polymer ?
#
loop_
_entity_poly.entity_id
_entity_poly.type
_entity_poly.pdbx_seq_one_letter_code
_entity_poly.pdbx_strand_id
1 'polypeptide(L)'
;MRKVLGIAAQDIERISLAFFTSQTLEREFTVDGAPETYLQAVHDTLQTWQLTADDLDAVVVVRGPGSFTASRVSTVIANTLAFIHHLPIIALENTTKKSWKELAAEIPWEKAEKDVFVLPLYDRPPHIT
;
A
#
# COMPACT_ATOMS: atom_id res chain seq x y z
N MET A 1 2.76 -15.03 -13.91
CA MET A 1 1.79 -13.91 -13.85
C MET A 1 2.27 -12.99 -12.75
N ARG A 2 2.36 -11.68 -12.98
CA ARG A 2 2.90 -10.73 -12.00
C ARG A 2 1.88 -10.52 -10.86
N LYS A 3 2.22 -10.93 -9.64
CA LYS A 3 1.42 -10.80 -8.42
C LYS A 3 1.83 -9.53 -7.67
N VAL A 4 0.88 -8.63 -7.38
CA VAL A 4 1.19 -7.33 -6.75
C VAL A 4 0.28 -7.08 -5.56
N LEU A 5 0.89 -6.64 -4.45
CA LEU A 5 0.18 -6.19 -3.25
C LEU A 5 -0.04 -4.67 -3.31
N GLY A 6 -1.30 -4.23 -3.19
CA GLY A 6 -1.66 -2.84 -2.97
C GLY A 6 -1.87 -2.56 -1.49
N ILE A 7 -1.33 -1.44 -0.99
CA ILE A 7 -1.49 -0.97 0.40
C ILE A 7 -1.95 0.49 0.41
N ALA A 8 -3.06 0.78 1.06
CA ALA A 8 -3.60 2.13 1.18
C ALA A 8 -4.13 2.38 2.60
N ALA A 9 -3.60 3.40 3.27
CA ALA A 9 -4.13 3.88 4.55
C ALA A 9 -4.05 5.41 4.58
N GLN A 10 -5.18 6.04 4.28
CA GLN A 10 -5.35 7.50 4.30
C GLN A 10 -6.31 7.95 5.41
N ASP A 11 -7.05 7.01 5.98
CA ASP A 11 -7.83 7.15 7.20
C ASP A 11 -7.04 6.48 8.34
N ILE A 12 -7.10 7.04 9.55
CA ILE A 12 -6.41 6.47 10.71
C ILE A 12 -7.10 5.21 11.26
N GLU A 13 -8.38 5.03 10.92
CA GLU A 13 -9.19 3.95 11.50
C GLU A 13 -9.23 2.69 10.64
N ARG A 14 -8.57 2.66 9.48
CA ARG A 14 -8.59 1.50 8.59
C ARG A 14 -7.43 1.45 7.61
N ILE A 15 -7.13 0.23 7.16
CA ILE A 15 -6.21 -0.06 6.05
C ILE A 15 -6.96 -0.83 4.97
N SER A 16 -6.72 -0.45 3.71
CA SER A 16 -7.26 -1.11 2.54
C SER A 16 -6.13 -1.77 1.75
N LEU A 17 -6.33 -3.03 1.40
CA LEU A 17 -5.37 -3.89 0.73
C LEU A 17 -5.95 -4.40 -0.57
N ALA A 18 -5.11 -4.52 -1.58
CA ALA A 18 -5.50 -5.05 -2.87
C ALA A 18 -4.53 -6.11 -3.37
N PHE A 19 -5.04 -7.05 -4.15
CA PHE A 19 -4.26 -8.04 -4.86
C PHE A 19 -4.51 -7.88 -6.35
N PHE A 20 -3.42 -7.72 -7.11
CA PHE A 20 -3.47 -7.64 -8.56
C PHE A 20 -2.75 -8.82 -9.19
N THR A 21 -3.31 -9.33 -10.28
CA THR A 21 -2.60 -10.23 -11.19
C THR A 21 -2.63 -9.67 -12.60
N SER A 22 -1.48 -9.65 -13.26
CA SER A 22 -1.37 -9.14 -14.64
C SER A 22 -1.99 -7.74 -14.79
N GLN A 23 -1.79 -6.86 -13.80
CA GLN A 23 -2.29 -5.47 -13.74
C GLN A 23 -3.81 -5.32 -13.54
N THR A 24 -4.54 -6.41 -13.30
CA THR A 24 -5.98 -6.41 -13.01
C THR A 24 -6.21 -6.59 -11.52
N LEU A 25 -7.14 -5.83 -10.95
CA LEU A 25 -7.58 -6.01 -9.56
C LEU A 25 -8.37 -7.31 -9.43
N GLU A 26 -7.87 -8.24 -8.62
CA GLU A 26 -8.49 -9.54 -8.38
C GLU A 26 -9.27 -9.55 -7.06
N ARG A 27 -8.68 -8.98 -6.01
CA ARG A 27 -9.25 -8.96 -4.67
C ARG A 27 -8.93 -7.63 -4.01
N GLU A 28 -9.86 -7.13 -3.22
CA GLU A 28 -9.64 -6.03 -2.30
C GLU A 28 -10.19 -6.41 -0.93
N PHE A 29 -9.56 -5.94 0.12
CA PHE A 29 -9.98 -6.19 1.50
C PHE A 29 -9.69 -4.95 2.33
N THR A 30 -10.65 -4.54 3.15
CA THR A 30 -10.47 -3.39 4.06
C THR A 30 -10.67 -3.87 5.48
N VAL A 31 -9.74 -3.49 6.35
CA VAL A 31 -9.72 -3.87 7.76
C VAL A 31 -9.80 -2.60 8.58
N ASP A 32 -10.81 -2.51 9.44
CA ASP A 32 -10.88 -1.46 10.46
C ASP A 32 -9.90 -1.78 11.59
N GLY A 33 -9.19 -0.75 12.05
CA GLY A 33 -8.16 -0.88 13.06
C GLY A 33 -7.29 0.35 13.16
N ALA A 34 -6.64 0.52 14.31
CA ALA A 34 -5.66 1.57 14.50
C ALA A 34 -4.32 1.21 13.81
N PRO A 35 -3.45 2.20 13.50
CA PRO A 35 -2.24 1.95 12.72
C PRO A 35 -1.29 0.89 13.28
N GLU A 36 -1.26 0.70 14.60
CA GLU A 36 -0.49 -0.35 15.27
C GLU A 36 -0.88 -1.77 14.83
N THR A 37 -2.08 -1.99 14.29
CA THR A 37 -2.53 -3.31 13.80
C THR A 37 -2.31 -3.52 12.31
N TYR A 38 -1.87 -2.51 11.56
CA TYR A 38 -1.81 -2.58 10.08
C TYR A 38 -0.87 -3.67 9.56
N LEU A 39 0.27 -3.90 10.22
CA LEU A 39 1.18 -4.97 9.81
C LEU A 39 0.52 -6.35 9.98
N GLN A 40 -0.21 -6.55 11.10
CA GLN A 40 -0.98 -7.77 11.32
C GLN A 40 -2.07 -7.93 10.27
N ALA A 41 -2.80 -6.86 9.95
CA ALA A 41 -3.83 -6.89 8.91
C ALA A 41 -3.26 -7.27 7.53
N VAL A 42 -2.06 -6.76 7.17
CA VAL A 42 -1.36 -7.17 5.94
C VAL A 42 -1.00 -8.66 5.98
N HIS A 43 -0.43 -9.13 7.09
CA HIS A 43 -0.08 -10.54 7.26
C HIS A 43 -1.28 -11.47 7.12
N ASP A 44 -2.36 -11.21 7.87
CA ASP A 44 -3.57 -12.02 7.88
C ASP A 44 -4.26 -12.02 6.51
N THR A 45 -4.22 -10.90 5.80
CA THR A 45 -4.77 -10.78 4.45
C THR A 45 -3.97 -11.60 3.45
N LEU A 46 -2.63 -11.57 3.51
CA LEU A 46 -1.79 -12.43 2.67
C LEU A 46 -2.05 -13.93 2.95
N GLN A 47 -2.18 -14.32 4.22
CA GLN A 47 -2.54 -15.70 4.59
C GLN A 47 -3.91 -16.11 4.05
N THR A 48 -4.91 -15.23 4.18
CA THR A 48 -6.27 -15.44 3.60
C THR A 48 -6.20 -15.61 2.09
N TRP A 49 -5.27 -14.91 1.45
CA TRP A 49 -5.02 -15.00 0.02
C TRP A 49 -4.15 -16.19 -0.41
N GLN A 50 -3.67 -16.99 0.56
CA GLN A 50 -2.73 -18.09 0.39
C GLN A 50 -1.44 -17.64 -0.29
N LEU A 51 -0.92 -16.49 0.14
CA LEU A 51 0.31 -15.89 -0.35
C LEU A 51 1.27 -15.63 0.80
N THR A 52 2.55 -15.64 0.46
CA THR A 52 3.63 -15.09 1.28
C THR A 52 4.19 -13.83 0.63
N ALA A 53 5.02 -13.09 1.34
CA ALA A 53 5.68 -11.91 0.76
C ALA A 53 6.66 -12.30 -0.36
N ASP A 54 7.25 -13.50 -0.32
CA ASP A 54 8.11 -14.05 -1.37
C ASP A 54 7.36 -14.40 -2.66
N ASP A 55 6.04 -14.54 -2.61
CA ASP A 55 5.21 -14.73 -3.80
C ASP A 55 4.99 -13.45 -4.59
N LEU A 56 5.28 -12.28 -4.03
CA LEU A 56 4.97 -10.99 -4.65
C LEU A 56 6.06 -10.61 -5.65
N ASP A 57 5.65 -9.92 -6.72
CA ASP A 57 6.54 -9.39 -7.76
C ASP A 57 6.67 -7.86 -7.70
N ALA A 58 5.83 -7.18 -6.92
CA ALA A 58 5.87 -5.74 -6.65
C ALA A 58 4.94 -5.36 -5.49
N VAL A 59 5.10 -4.14 -4.99
CA VAL A 59 4.18 -3.49 -4.06
C VAL A 59 3.69 -2.15 -4.64
N VAL A 60 2.40 -1.88 -4.55
CA VAL A 60 1.81 -0.56 -4.80
C VAL A 60 1.43 0.03 -3.46
N VAL A 61 1.78 1.29 -3.21
CA VAL A 61 1.41 1.98 -1.97
C VAL A 61 0.78 3.34 -2.26
N VAL A 62 -0.34 3.63 -1.62
CA VAL A 62 -0.89 4.99 -1.59
C VAL A 62 -0.17 5.78 -0.51
N ARG A 63 0.68 6.73 -0.92
CA ARG A 63 1.52 7.52 -0.02
C ARG A 63 0.81 8.73 0.61
N GLY A 64 -0.41 9.05 0.19
CA GLY A 64 -1.21 10.17 0.71
C GLY A 64 -1.93 10.96 -0.40
N PRO A 65 -2.46 12.15 -0.10
CA PRO A 65 -2.53 12.78 1.23
C PRO A 65 -3.54 12.08 2.16
N GLY A 66 -3.41 12.23 3.47
CA GLY A 66 -4.31 11.60 4.44
C GLY A 66 -3.79 11.68 5.88
N SER A 67 -4.28 10.81 6.76
CA SER A 67 -3.78 10.69 8.12
C SER A 67 -2.26 10.50 8.13
N PHE A 68 -1.55 11.44 8.76
CA PHE A 68 -0.08 11.41 8.85
C PHE A 68 0.44 10.10 9.40
N THR A 69 -0.18 9.60 10.47
CA THR A 69 0.23 8.37 11.12
C THR A 69 -0.06 7.17 10.22
N ALA A 70 -1.25 7.11 9.64
CA ALA A 70 -1.65 5.99 8.77
C ALA A 70 -0.76 5.90 7.53
N SER A 71 -0.54 7.03 6.84
CA SER A 71 0.29 7.09 5.64
C SER A 71 1.76 6.78 5.94
N ARG A 72 2.29 7.20 7.10
CA ARG A 72 3.63 6.78 7.56
C ARG A 72 3.72 5.29 7.75
N VAL A 73 2.78 4.70 8.47
CA VAL A 73 2.81 3.28 8.78
C VAL A 73 2.67 2.45 7.51
N SER A 74 1.71 2.77 6.63
CA SER A 74 1.51 2.04 5.38
C SER A 74 2.70 2.15 4.43
N THR A 75 3.32 3.33 4.31
CA THR A 75 4.56 3.50 3.50
C THR A 75 5.74 2.74 4.08
N VAL A 76 5.93 2.75 5.41
CA VAL A 76 6.99 1.97 6.06
C VAL A 76 6.79 0.47 5.85
N ILE A 77 5.57 -0.05 5.98
CA ILE A 77 5.26 -1.45 5.69
C ILE A 77 5.61 -1.79 4.23
N ALA A 78 5.15 -0.98 3.29
CA ALA A 78 5.41 -1.19 1.87
C ALA A 78 6.91 -1.18 1.54
N ASN A 79 7.64 -0.18 2.05
CA ASN A 79 9.09 -0.08 1.87
C ASN A 79 9.83 -1.25 2.52
N THR A 80 9.39 -1.71 3.69
CA THR A 80 10.03 -2.84 4.39
C THR A 80 9.87 -4.13 3.58
N LEU A 81 8.67 -4.40 3.07
CA LEU A 81 8.42 -5.53 2.17
C LEU A 81 9.25 -5.42 0.89
N ALA A 82 9.27 -4.24 0.27
CA ALA A 82 10.04 -4.00 -0.94
C ALA A 82 11.55 -4.19 -0.72
N PHE A 83 12.09 -3.70 0.39
CA PHE A 83 13.49 -3.82 0.73
C PHE A 83 13.91 -5.27 1.01
N ILE A 84 13.17 -5.99 1.86
CA ILE A 84 13.52 -7.35 2.28
C ILE A 84 13.42 -8.35 1.12
N HIS A 85 12.37 -8.22 0.29
CA HIS A 85 12.11 -9.15 -0.82
C HIS A 85 12.59 -8.62 -2.17
N HIS A 86 13.35 -7.52 -2.20
CA HIS A 86 13.86 -6.87 -3.42
C HIS A 86 12.76 -6.57 -4.47
N LEU A 87 11.57 -6.19 -3.98
CA LEU A 87 10.41 -5.92 -4.81
C LEU A 87 10.48 -4.49 -5.36
N PRO A 88 10.12 -4.29 -6.64
CA PRO A 88 9.78 -2.97 -7.13
C PRO A 88 8.61 -2.37 -6.33
N ILE A 89 8.66 -1.07 -6.07
CA ILE A 89 7.57 -0.33 -5.41
C ILE A 89 7.01 0.75 -6.35
N ILE A 90 5.69 0.90 -6.35
CA ILE A 90 4.96 1.95 -7.08
C ILE A 90 4.24 2.83 -6.05
N ALA A 91 4.53 4.12 -6.06
CA ALA A 91 3.87 5.09 -5.18
C ALA A 91 2.71 5.79 -5.91
N LEU A 92 1.55 5.86 -5.25
CA LEU A 92 0.37 6.55 -5.74
C LEU A 92 -0.06 7.67 -4.79
N GLU A 93 -0.58 8.74 -5.36
CA GLU A 93 -1.30 9.76 -4.64
C GLU A 93 -2.81 9.56 -4.85
N ASN A 94 -3.61 9.73 -3.79
CA ASN A 94 -5.05 9.52 -3.85
C ASN A 94 -5.80 10.67 -3.17
N THR A 95 -5.71 11.86 -3.74
CA THR A 95 -6.30 13.09 -3.17
C THR A 95 -7.81 13.02 -2.98
N THR A 96 -8.52 12.25 -3.82
CA THR A 96 -9.98 12.12 -3.78
C THR A 96 -10.47 10.85 -3.05
N LYS A 97 -9.59 10.11 -2.37
CA LYS A 97 -9.93 8.89 -1.60
C LYS A 97 -10.69 7.83 -2.42
N LYS A 98 -10.25 7.60 -3.65
CA LYS A 98 -10.75 6.56 -4.57
C LYS A 98 -10.61 5.16 -3.97
N SER A 99 -11.53 4.28 -4.33
CA SER A 99 -11.43 2.84 -4.08
C SER A 99 -10.31 2.18 -4.89
N TRP A 100 -9.91 0.95 -4.55
CA TRP A 100 -8.91 0.23 -5.35
C TRP A 100 -9.39 -0.03 -6.77
N LYS A 101 -10.70 -0.25 -6.97
CA LYS A 101 -11.28 -0.44 -8.29
C LYS A 101 -11.06 0.77 -9.20
N GLU A 102 -11.17 1.97 -8.65
CA GLU A 102 -10.90 3.21 -9.37
C GLU A 102 -9.40 3.44 -9.54
N LEU A 103 -8.61 3.23 -8.48
CA LEU A 103 -7.15 3.38 -8.52
C LEU A 103 -6.48 2.43 -9.49
N ALA A 104 -7.03 1.24 -9.71
CA ALA A 104 -6.48 0.21 -10.61
C ALA A 104 -6.20 0.74 -12.03
N ALA A 105 -7.04 1.65 -12.53
CA ALA A 105 -6.89 2.27 -13.84
C ALA A 105 -5.78 3.34 -13.91
N GLU A 106 -5.34 3.85 -12.75
CA GLU A 106 -4.39 4.95 -12.62
C GLU A 106 -2.99 4.49 -12.22
N ILE A 107 -2.81 3.19 -11.95
CA ILE A 107 -1.52 2.63 -11.54
C ILE A 107 -0.54 2.68 -12.73
N PRO A 108 0.58 3.41 -12.62
CA PRO A 108 1.60 3.45 -13.66
C PRO A 108 2.54 2.25 -13.50
N TRP A 109 2.11 1.08 -13.98
CA TRP A 109 2.81 -0.20 -13.83
C TRP A 109 4.24 -0.20 -14.37
N GLU A 110 4.53 0.69 -15.31
CA GLU A 110 5.85 0.93 -15.91
C GLU A 110 6.81 1.70 -15.01
N LYS A 111 6.31 2.43 -14.00
CA LYS A 111 7.11 3.21 -13.03
C LYS A 111 7.48 2.42 -11.79
N ALA A 112 7.46 1.09 -11.89
CA ALA A 112 7.87 0.23 -10.79
C ALA A 112 9.39 0.29 -10.62
N GLU A 113 9.86 0.90 -9.53
CA GLU A 113 11.28 1.12 -9.26
C GLU A 113 11.77 0.19 -8.15
N LYS A 114 12.95 -0.40 -8.33
CA LYS A 114 13.63 -1.20 -7.31
C LYS A 114 14.58 -0.32 -6.50
N ASP A 115 14.86 -0.74 -5.27
CA ASP A 115 15.85 -0.10 -4.39
C ASP A 115 15.58 1.39 -4.11
N VAL A 116 14.31 1.79 -4.17
CA VAL A 116 13.85 3.13 -3.82
C VAL A 116 12.98 3.10 -2.56
N PHE A 117 12.96 4.23 -1.85
CA PHE A 117 12.16 4.38 -0.63
C PHE A 117 11.05 5.42 -0.87
N VAL A 118 9.80 5.02 -0.63
CA VAL A 118 8.64 5.90 -0.79
C VAL A 118 8.42 6.70 0.50
N LEU A 119 8.38 8.02 0.38
CA LEU A 119 8.04 8.90 1.49
C LEU A 119 6.53 9.15 1.54
N PRO A 120 5.89 9.25 2.72
CA PRO A 120 4.51 9.69 2.82
C PRO A 120 4.36 11.14 2.29
N LEU A 121 3.21 11.43 1.70
CA LEU A 121 2.79 12.78 1.30
C LEU A 121 1.89 13.36 2.40
N TYR A 122 2.30 14.50 2.93
CA TYR A 122 1.59 15.24 3.96
C TYR A 122 0.90 16.46 3.36
N ASP A 123 -0.34 16.74 3.76
CA ASP A 123 -1.17 17.83 3.24
C ASP A 123 -1.19 19.09 4.12
N ARG A 124 -0.53 19.05 5.27
CA ARG A 124 -0.40 20.19 6.19
C ARG A 124 0.99 20.23 6.82
N PRO A 125 1.48 21.42 7.21
CA PRO A 125 2.75 21.53 7.91
C PRO A 125 2.70 20.82 9.28
N PRO A 126 3.87 20.42 9.82
CA PRO A 126 3.96 19.93 11.19
C PRO A 126 3.39 20.94 12.18
N HIS A 127 2.49 20.49 13.06
CA HIS A 127 2.00 21.31 14.16
C HIS A 127 2.91 21.09 15.36
N ILE A 128 3.93 21.95 15.51
CA ILE A 128 4.87 21.94 16.62
C ILE A 128 4.34 22.97 17.64
N THR A 129 3.89 22.49 18.81
CA THR A 129 3.43 23.30 19.94
C THR A 129 4.50 23.42 21.01
#